data_AF-A0AA36GPX9-F1
#
_entry.id   AF-A0AA36GPX9-F1
#
_cell.length_a   1.000
_cell.length_b   1.000
_cell.length_c   1.000
_cell.angle_alpha   90.00
_cell.angle_beta   90.00
_cell.angle_gamma   90.00
#
_symmetry.space_group_name_H-M   'P 1'
#
loop_
_entity.id
_entity.type
_entity.pdbx_description
1 polymer ?
#
loop_
_entity_poly.entity_id
_entity_poly.type
_entity_poly.pdbx_seq_one_letter_code
_entity_poly.pdbx_strand_id
1 'polypeptide(L)'
;MLRYTAGQQLDNTTMFDDRHFFPQNWRCEFNSHLRDYHMLRYNTDDPSSFIKDMVTIFKKQNVTDTAIEHIETSLAFNRTEHSTRGTAEQQKVRKAILTSEYHLDLLIKMFYYDFVLFGFPIPEVQMTEDN
;
A
#
# COMPACT_ATOMS: atom_id res chain seq x y z
N MET A 1 11.62 -2.15 14.10
CA MET A 1 12.17 -1.18 15.08
C MET A 1 12.88 -0.12 14.25
N LEU A 2 12.21 1.01 14.00
CA LEU A 2 12.75 2.10 13.18
C LEU A 2 13.96 2.70 13.89
N ARG A 3 15.16 2.45 13.35
CA ARG A 3 16.39 3.10 13.82
C ARG A 3 16.55 4.39 13.03
N TYR A 4 16.00 5.48 13.55
CA TYR A 4 16.50 6.81 13.22
C TYR A 4 17.76 7.05 14.06
N THR A 5 18.94 6.84 13.48
CA THR A 5 20.18 7.41 14.01
C THR A 5 20.47 8.70 13.27
N ALA A 6 20.04 9.82 13.84
CA ALA A 6 20.60 11.12 13.48
C ALA A 6 22.12 11.05 13.74
N GLY A 7 22.92 11.16 12.68
CA GLY A 7 24.38 11.31 12.79
C GLY A 7 25.24 10.15 12.30
N GLN A 8 24.69 9.13 11.62
CA GLN A 8 25.52 8.19 10.86
C GLN A 8 25.63 8.61 9.39
N GLN A 9 26.85 8.55 8.87
CA GLN A 9 27.22 8.79 7.48
C GLN A 9 26.17 8.15 6.56
N LEU A 10 25.58 8.96 5.67
CA LEU A 10 24.59 8.53 4.70
C LEU A 10 25.21 7.44 3.82
N ASP A 11 25.02 6.19 4.22
CA ASP A 11 25.10 5.08 3.30
C ASP A 11 24.00 5.35 2.26
N ASN A 12 24.39 5.54 1.00
CA ASN A 12 23.51 6.05 -0.05
C ASN A 12 22.50 4.97 -0.53
N THR A 13 22.23 3.99 0.32
CA THR A 13 21.42 2.82 0.09
C THR A 13 20.16 2.93 0.92
N THR A 14 19.03 3.21 0.29
CA THR A 14 17.71 3.08 0.93
C THR A 14 17.57 1.67 1.49
N MET A 15 17.28 1.53 2.78
CA MET A 15 17.14 0.21 3.40
C MET A 15 15.91 -0.52 2.85
N PHE A 16 15.88 -1.84 3.05
CA PHE A 16 14.73 -2.67 2.67
C PHE A 16 13.42 -2.06 3.19
N ASP A 17 13.38 -1.67 4.47
CA ASP A 17 12.19 -1.09 5.09
C ASP A 17 11.76 0.24 4.43
N ASP A 18 12.71 1.13 4.13
CA ASP A 18 12.46 2.40 3.44
C ASP A 18 11.79 2.16 2.08
N ARG A 19 12.33 1.20 1.33
CA ARG A 19 11.80 0.81 0.02
C ARG A 19 10.44 0.12 0.12
N HIS A 20 9.98 -0.34 1.27
CA HIS A 20 8.63 -0.88 1.46
C HIS A 20 7.67 0.13 2.08
N PHE A 21 8.19 1.16 2.76
CA PHE A 21 7.39 2.14 3.49
C PHE A 21 7.09 3.41 2.69
N PHE A 22 7.95 3.81 1.75
CA PHE A 22 7.71 5.06 1.01
C PHE A 22 6.41 5.07 0.18
N PRO A 23 5.78 6.26 0.04
CA PRO A 23 4.59 6.46 -0.78
C PRO A 23 4.71 5.85 -2.18
N GLN A 24 3.60 5.32 -2.69
CA GLN A 24 3.59 4.67 -4.00
C GLN A 24 3.82 5.68 -5.12
N ASN A 25 3.30 6.90 -4.98
CA ASN A 25 3.50 7.96 -5.96
C ASN A 25 4.95 8.48 -6.07
N TRP A 26 5.88 8.01 -5.23
CA TRP A 26 7.31 8.36 -5.34
C TRP A 26 8.10 7.41 -6.24
N ARG A 27 7.47 6.33 -6.72
CA ARG A 27 8.16 5.31 -7.53
C ARG A 27 8.03 5.57 -9.02
N CYS A 28 8.95 5.02 -9.80
CA CYS A 28 8.81 4.88 -11.25
C CYS A 28 8.48 6.18 -12.01
N GLU A 29 8.96 7.33 -11.51
CA GLU A 29 8.64 8.65 -12.09
C GLU A 29 7.13 8.86 -12.26
N PHE A 30 6.35 8.40 -11.28
CA PHE A 30 4.89 8.34 -11.34
C PHE A 30 4.24 9.66 -11.77
N ASN A 31 4.80 10.80 -11.36
CA ASN A 31 4.28 12.11 -11.71
C ASN A 31 4.28 12.38 -13.23
N SER A 32 5.34 11.99 -13.95
CA SER A 32 5.40 12.17 -15.41
C SER A 32 4.66 11.08 -16.18
N HIS A 33 4.44 9.92 -15.56
CA HIS A 33 3.85 8.74 -16.21
C HIS A 33 2.45 8.38 -15.73
N LEU A 34 1.79 9.21 -14.92
CA LEU A 34 0.47 8.91 -14.33
C LEU A 34 -0.56 8.41 -15.36
N ARG A 35 -0.53 8.96 -16.58
CA ARG A 35 -1.45 8.60 -17.67
C ARG A 35 -1.17 7.24 -18.30
N ASP A 36 0.01 6.69 -18.09
CA ASP A 36 0.45 5.40 -18.63
C ASP A 36 0.00 4.24 -17.73
N TYR A 37 -0.50 4.54 -16.51
CA TYR A 37 -0.95 3.54 -15.55
C TYR A 37 -2.46 3.29 -15.64
N HIS A 38 -2.83 2.02 -15.45
CA HIS A 38 -4.18 1.63 -15.10
C HIS A 38 -4.22 1.18 -13.64
N MET A 39 -4.94 1.93 -12.79
CA MET A 39 -4.98 1.67 -11.35
C MET A 39 -6.02 0.60 -11.01
N LEU A 40 -5.57 -0.48 -10.38
CA LEU A 40 -6.44 -1.50 -9.82
C LEU A 40 -6.48 -1.37 -8.30
N ARG A 41 -7.68 -1.30 -7.72
CA ARG A 41 -7.84 -1.22 -6.26
C ARG A 41 -7.84 -2.61 -5.67
N TYR A 42 -6.89 -2.88 -4.78
CA TYR A 42 -6.83 -4.12 -4.02
C TYR A 42 -7.44 -3.93 -2.64
N ASN A 43 -8.41 -4.79 -2.29
CA ASN A 43 -8.91 -4.91 -0.93
C ASN A 43 -8.42 -6.24 -0.35
N THR A 44 -7.67 -6.12 0.74
CA THR A 44 -7.07 -7.24 1.46
C THR A 44 -8.11 -8.20 2.05
N ASP A 45 -9.29 -7.71 2.44
CA ASP A 45 -10.37 -8.53 2.99
C ASP A 45 -11.21 -9.20 1.88
N ASP A 46 -11.36 -8.55 0.73
CA ASP A 46 -12.08 -9.06 -0.43
C ASP A 46 -11.38 -8.67 -1.75
N PRO A 47 -10.55 -9.55 -2.31
CA PRO A 47 -9.82 -9.27 -3.55
C PRO A 47 -10.66 -9.48 -4.82
N SER A 48 -11.94 -9.85 -4.71
CA SER A 48 -12.75 -10.26 -5.87
C SER A 48 -12.86 -9.18 -6.95
N SER A 49 -13.07 -7.92 -6.54
CA SER A 49 -13.14 -6.77 -7.44
C SER A 49 -11.82 -6.57 -8.20
N PHE A 50 -10.69 -6.59 -7.50
CA PHE A 50 -9.36 -6.53 -8.08
C PHE A 50 -9.14 -7.63 -9.13
N ILE A 51 -9.46 -8.89 -8.77
CA ILE A 51 -9.28 -10.04 -9.67
C ILE A 51 -10.15 -9.87 -10.93
N LYS A 52 -11.40 -9.45 -10.77
CA LYS A 52 -12.32 -9.21 -11.90
C LYS A 52 -11.81 -8.13 -12.85
N ASP A 53 -11.34 -7.00 -12.32
CA ASP A 53 -10.83 -5.89 -13.14
C ASP A 53 -9.54 -6.31 -13.87
N MET A 54 -8.66 -7.05 -13.18
CA MET A 54 -7.46 -7.61 -13.78
C MET A 54 -7.75 -8.61 -14.91
N VAL A 55 -8.69 -9.54 -14.71
CA VAL A 55 -9.15 -10.48 -15.75
C VAL A 55 -9.70 -9.72 -16.96
N THR A 56 -10.45 -8.64 -16.75
CA THR A 56 -10.97 -7.78 -17.82
C THR A 56 -9.85 -7.19 -18.67
N ILE A 57 -8.76 -6.75 -18.04
CA ILE A 57 -7.57 -6.23 -18.74
C ILE A 57 -6.90 -7.34 -19.55
N PHE A 58 -6.68 -8.52 -18.95
CA PHE A 58 -6.03 -9.64 -19.64
C PHE A 58 -6.81 -10.11 -20.87
N LYS A 59 -8.15 -10.19 -20.78
CA LYS A 59 -9.00 -10.49 -21.94
C LYS A 59 -8.86 -9.44 -23.04
N LYS A 60 -8.83 -8.15 -22.67
CA LYS A 60 -8.62 -7.06 -23.64
C LYS A 60 -7.25 -7.13 -24.33
N GLN A 61 -6.25 -7.71 -23.67
CA GLN A 61 -4.90 -7.93 -24.22
C GLN A 61 -4.73 -9.30 -24.90
N ASN A 62 -5.82 -10.04 -25.14
CA ASN A 62 -5.81 -11.37 -25.77
C ASN A 62 -4.94 -12.42 -25.05
N VAL A 63 -4.85 -12.35 -23.71
CA VAL A 63 -4.27 -13.42 -22.90
C VAL A 63 -5.19 -14.65 -23.00
N THR A 64 -4.61 -15.85 -23.08
CA THR A 64 -5.38 -17.09 -23.25
C THR A 64 -6.23 -17.39 -22.01
N ASP A 65 -7.44 -17.93 -22.21
CA ASP A 65 -8.34 -18.27 -21.10
C ASP A 65 -7.69 -19.25 -20.10
N THR A 66 -6.89 -20.20 -20.57
CA THR A 66 -6.13 -21.12 -19.70
C THR A 66 -5.13 -20.38 -18.78
N ALA A 67 -4.43 -19.36 -19.30
CA ALA A 67 -3.52 -18.56 -18.49
C ALA A 67 -4.29 -17.68 -17.49
N ILE A 68 -5.42 -17.11 -17.93
CA ILE A 68 -6.30 -16.32 -17.06
C ILE A 68 -6.84 -17.18 -15.92
N GLU A 69 -7.36 -18.38 -16.21
CA GLU A 69 -7.89 -19.32 -15.23
C GLU A 69 -6.82 -19.72 -14.21
N HIS A 70 -5.60 -19.99 -14.68
CA HIS A 70 -4.47 -20.31 -13.81
C HIS A 70 -4.14 -19.15 -12.85
N ILE A 71 -4.09 -17.92 -13.35
CA ILE A 71 -3.81 -16.73 -12.54
C ILE A 71 -4.95 -16.48 -11.53
N GLU A 72 -6.20 -16.52 -11.98
CA GLU A 72 -7.39 -16.31 -11.14
C GLU A 72 -7.41 -17.32 -9.98
N THR A 73 -7.19 -18.60 -10.29
CA THR A 73 -7.09 -19.66 -9.28
C THR A 73 -5.93 -19.40 -8.33
N SER A 74 -4.75 -19.03 -8.84
CA SER A 74 -3.58 -18.79 -7.99
C SER A 74 -3.79 -17.65 -7.00
N LEU A 75 -4.50 -16.59 -7.40
CA LEU A 75 -4.81 -15.45 -6.53
C LEU A 75 -5.95 -15.73 -5.54
N ALA A 76 -6.92 -16.58 -5.92
CA ALA A 76 -8.05 -16.93 -5.05
C ALA A 76 -7.67 -17.92 -3.95
N PHE A 77 -6.80 -18.89 -4.24
CA PHE A 77 -6.54 -20.03 -3.36
C PHE A 77 -5.34 -19.82 -2.42
N ASN A 78 -4.35 -18.99 -2.77
CA ASN A 78 -3.12 -18.87 -2.00
C ASN A 78 -3.01 -17.54 -1.25
N ARG A 79 -3.04 -17.61 0.08
CA ARG A 79 -2.41 -16.58 0.91
C ARG A 79 -0.91 -16.84 0.92
N THR A 80 -0.11 -15.79 0.83
CA THR A 80 1.34 -15.92 0.92
C THR A 80 1.71 -16.52 2.28
N GLU A 81 2.56 -17.55 2.26
CA GLU A 81 3.01 -18.29 3.45
C GLU A 81 3.63 -17.38 4.53
N HIS A 82 4.22 -16.25 4.10
CA HIS A 82 4.89 -15.28 4.97
C HIS A 82 4.07 -14.01 5.22
N SER A 83 2.74 -14.14 5.33
CA SER A 83 1.88 -12.99 5.65
C SER A 83 2.06 -12.55 7.10
N THR A 84 2.38 -11.26 7.31
CA THR A 84 2.35 -10.60 8.62
C THR A 84 0.96 -10.10 9.00
N ARG A 85 -0.04 -10.35 8.15
CA ARG A 85 -1.42 -9.94 8.39
C ARG A 85 -2.00 -10.70 9.57
N GLY A 86 -2.58 -9.95 10.51
CA GLY A 86 -3.28 -10.53 11.65
C GLY A 86 -2.37 -11.05 12.76
N THR A 87 -1.04 -10.93 12.63
CA THR A 87 -0.14 -11.24 13.74
C THR A 87 -0.32 -10.24 14.88
N ALA A 88 0.08 -10.62 16.10
CA ALA A 88 -0.03 -9.77 17.27
C ALA A 88 0.78 -8.47 17.12
N GLU A 89 1.94 -8.54 16.47
CA GLU A 89 2.82 -7.41 16.20
C GLU A 89 2.15 -6.40 15.25
N GLN A 90 1.55 -6.89 14.16
CA GLN A 90 0.83 -6.04 13.20
C GLN A 90 -0.37 -5.36 13.87
N GLN A 91 -1.14 -6.09 14.67
CA GLN A 91 -2.28 -5.52 15.39
C GLN A 91 -1.83 -4.47 16.42
N LYS A 92 -0.74 -4.72 17.14
CA LYS A 92 -0.16 -3.79 18.11
C LYS A 92 0.29 -2.48 17.45
N VAL A 93 1.02 -2.57 16.33
CA VAL A 93 1.48 -1.38 15.59
C VAL A 93 0.30 -0.63 14.98
N ARG A 94 -0.65 -1.33 14.36
CA ARG A 94 -1.87 -0.73 13.81
C ARG A 94 -2.62 0.05 14.88
N LYS A 95 -2.82 -0.56 16.06
CA LYS A 95 -3.48 0.11 17.18
C LYS A 95 -2.71 1.36 17.61
N ALA A 96 -1.39 1.27 17.80
CA ALA A 96 -0.58 2.40 18.22
C ALA A 96 -0.66 3.61 17.26
N ILE A 97 -0.71 3.35 15.94
CA ILE A 97 -0.88 4.41 14.94
C ILE A 97 -2.29 5.00 14.99
N LEU A 98 -3.33 4.16 14.98
CA LEU A 98 -4.71 4.63 14.87
C LEU A 98 -5.25 5.29 16.15
N THR A 99 -4.68 5.00 17.31
CA THR A 99 -5.12 5.58 18.60
C THR A 99 -4.31 6.79 19.03
N SER A 100 -3.34 7.24 18.23
CA SER A 100 -2.49 8.39 18.56
C SER A 100 -2.61 9.43 17.48
N GLU A 101 -3.14 10.59 17.83
CA GLU A 101 -3.36 11.72 16.92
C GLU A 101 -2.06 12.07 16.18
N TYR A 102 -0.97 12.25 16.93
CA TYR A 102 0.36 12.55 16.41
C TYR A 102 0.86 11.51 15.38
N HIS A 103 0.73 10.22 15.67
CA HIS A 103 1.22 9.19 14.76
C HIS A 103 0.35 9.08 13.49
N LEU A 104 -0.97 9.25 13.63
CA LEU A 104 -1.88 9.25 12.50
C LEU A 104 -1.66 10.47 11.60
N ASP A 105 -1.48 11.65 12.19
CA ASP A 105 -1.17 12.89 11.46
C ASP A 105 0.15 12.77 10.67
N LEU A 106 1.21 12.23 11.28
CA LEU A 106 2.46 11.95 10.56
C LEU A 106 2.25 10.99 9.39
N LEU A 107 1.47 9.92 9.59
CA LEU A 107 1.17 8.97 8.51
C LEU A 107 0.40 9.66 7.37
N ILE A 108 -0.63 10.45 7.70
CA ILE A 108 -1.40 11.19 6.70
C ILE A 108 -0.49 12.15 5.93
N LYS A 109 0.39 12.89 6.60
CA LYS A 109 1.34 13.80 5.95
C LYS A 109 2.30 13.07 5.02
N MET A 110 2.81 11.90 5.43
CA MET A 110 3.69 11.09 4.58
C MET A 110 2.98 10.60 3.31
N PHE A 111 1.72 10.15 3.43
CA PHE A 111 0.97 9.53 2.33
C PHE A 111 -0.08 10.47 1.69
N TYR A 112 -0.05 11.78 1.98
CA TYR A 112 -1.11 12.72 1.57
C TYR A 112 -1.40 12.66 0.06
N TYR A 113 -0.35 12.67 -0.76
CA TYR A 113 -0.52 12.60 -2.21
C TYR A 113 -1.04 11.26 -2.68
N ASP A 114 -0.74 10.15 -2.01
CA ASP A 114 -1.33 8.85 -2.32
C ASP A 114 -2.85 8.88 -2.05
N PHE A 115 -3.30 9.47 -0.93
CA PHE A 115 -4.73 9.64 -0.67
C PHE A 115 -5.43 10.43 -1.79
N VAL A 116 -4.85 11.56 -2.18
CA VAL A 116 -5.43 12.44 -3.19
C VAL A 116 -5.41 11.81 -4.58
N LEU A 117 -4.24 11.33 -5.04
CA LEU A 117 -4.05 10.80 -6.39
C LEU A 117 -4.85 9.52 -6.63
N PHE A 118 -4.96 8.66 -5.62
CA PHE A 118 -5.70 7.42 -5.71
C PHE A 118 -7.14 7.55 -5.19
N GLY A 119 -7.60 8.74 -4.82
CA GLY A 119 -8.98 8.99 -4.38
C GLY A 119 -9.39 8.14 -3.16
N PHE A 120 -8.48 7.95 -2.20
CA PHE A 120 -8.82 7.38 -0.90
C PHE A 120 -9.29 8.48 0.05
N PRO A 121 -10.25 8.21 0.94
CA PRO A 121 -10.66 9.17 1.94
C PRO A 121 -9.50 9.44 2.89
N ILE A 122 -9.25 10.72 3.19
CA ILE A 122 -8.30 11.12 4.23
C ILE A 122 -8.92 10.75 5.59
N PRO A 123 -8.23 9.99 6.46
CA PRO A 123 -8.73 9.66 7.78
C PRO A 123 -8.94 10.94 8.62
N GLU A 124 -10.04 10.99 9.36
CA GLU A 124 -10.30 12.09 10.28
C GLU A 124 -9.35 12.00 11.48
N VAL A 125 -8.61 13.08 11.72
CA VAL A 125 -7.82 13.28 12.92
C VAL A 125 -8.71 14.03 13.90
N GLN A 126 -9.02 13.42 15.05
CA GLN A 126 -9.69 14.16 16.13
C GLN A 126 -8.65 15.14 16.68
N MET A 127 -8.71 16.41 16.28
CA MET A 127 -7.87 17.44 16.88
C MET A 127 -8.33 17.64 18.32
N THR A 128 -7.58 17.12 19.28
CA THR A 128 -7.74 17.62 20.65
C THR A 128 -7.10 19.00 20.69
N GLU A 129 -7.90 20.02 20.97
CA GLU A 129 -7.38 21.36 21.24
C GLU A 129 -6.47 21.25 22.47
N ASP A 130 -5.15 21.29 22.24
CA ASP A 130 -4.16 21.43 23.29
C ASP A 130 -4.38 22.81 23.96
N ASN A 131 -4.96 22.81 25.16
CA ASN A 131 -5.05 23.96 26.08
C ASN A 131 -3.74 24.17 26.84
#